data_AF-A0A7R8WSM1-F1
#
_entry.id   AF-A0A7R8WSM1-F1
#
_cell.length_a   1.000
_cell.length_b   1.000
_cell.length_c   1.000
_cell.angle_alpha   90.00
_cell.angle_beta   90.00
_cell.angle_gamma   90.00
#
_symmetry.space_group_name_H-M   'P 1'
#
loop_
_entity.id
_entity.type
_entity.pdbx_description
1 polymer ?
#
loop_
_entity_poly.entity_id
_entity_poly.type
_entity_poly.pdbx_seq_one_letter_code
_entity_poly.pdbx_strand_id
1 'polypeptide(L)'
;MAMTYCSIHSQAGQLQQKKAEEAQKQLEQLTNEELHLDEQLLRARAERGEDPERDALVVEERELEEKLEALQKKLINLRKYDFNALQKEIQVAKTAANRWTDNIFSIKQWCRNKFNIEEQTLDKQFEIPPDLDYID
;
A
#
# COMPACT_ATOMS: atom_id res chain seq x y z
N MET A 1 27.65 46.39 -60.01
CA MET A 1 27.29 45.14 -59.30
C MET A 1 28.33 44.67 -58.27
N ALA A 2 29.57 45.20 -58.26
CA ALA A 2 30.61 44.77 -57.31
C ALA A 2 30.50 45.39 -55.89
N MET A 3 29.87 46.57 -55.74
CA MET A 3 29.78 47.29 -54.46
C MET A 3 28.87 46.60 -53.42
N THR A 4 27.97 45.72 -53.82
CA THR A 4 27.07 44.99 -52.91
C THR A 4 27.66 43.67 -52.40
N TYR A 5 28.61 43.06 -53.13
CA TYR A 5 29.17 41.77 -52.76
C TYR A 5 30.13 41.86 -51.55
N CYS A 6 30.95 42.90 -51.49
CA CYS A 6 31.87 43.15 -50.36
C CYS A 6 31.13 43.54 -49.07
N SER A 7 30.02 44.28 -49.16
CA SER A 7 29.24 44.69 -47.99
C SER A 7 28.48 43.53 -47.35
N ILE A 8 28.01 42.55 -48.13
CA ILE A 8 27.39 41.32 -47.61
C ILE A 8 28.41 40.45 -46.87
N HIS A 9 29.65 40.33 -47.38
CA HIS A 9 30.73 39.59 -46.71
C HIS A 9 31.15 40.24 -45.38
N SER A 10 31.23 41.57 -45.30
CA SER A 10 31.54 42.26 -44.04
C SER A 10 30.38 42.19 -43.04
N GLN A 11 29.14 42.23 -43.50
CA GLN A 11 27.95 42.18 -42.65
C GLN A 11 27.71 40.78 -42.05
N ALA A 12 27.97 39.71 -42.82
CA ALA A 12 27.93 38.34 -42.32
C ALA A 12 28.99 38.08 -41.25
N GLY A 13 30.23 38.58 -41.45
CA GLY A 13 31.31 38.48 -40.45
C GLY A 13 30.99 39.23 -39.16
N GLN A 14 30.47 40.46 -39.26
CA GLN A 14 30.02 41.24 -38.10
C GLN A 14 28.88 40.57 -37.34
N LEU A 15 27.94 39.91 -38.04
CA LEU A 15 26.84 39.18 -37.40
C LEU A 15 27.37 37.95 -36.65
N GLN A 16 28.33 37.22 -37.21
CA GLN A 16 28.97 36.09 -36.52
C GLN A 16 29.78 36.56 -35.30
N GLN A 17 30.49 37.69 -35.41
CA GLN A 17 31.24 38.26 -34.30
C GLN A 17 30.32 38.69 -33.15
N LYS A 18 29.19 39.34 -33.44
CA LYS A 18 28.17 39.66 -32.43
C LYS A 18 27.60 38.42 -31.74
N LYS A 19 27.31 37.37 -32.51
CA LYS A 19 26.83 36.09 -31.96
C LYS A 19 27.89 35.43 -31.06
N ALA A 20 29.16 35.49 -31.45
CA ALA A 20 30.26 34.97 -30.64
C ALA A 20 30.40 35.77 -29.33
N GLU A 21 30.31 37.10 -29.39
CA GLU A 21 30.34 37.97 -28.21
C GLU A 21 29.14 37.76 -27.28
N GLU A 22 27.94 37.55 -27.83
CA GLU A 22 26.74 37.21 -27.04
C GLU A 22 26.87 35.83 -26.38
N ALA A 23 27.32 34.82 -27.12
CA ALA A 23 27.55 33.48 -26.57
C ALA A 23 28.62 33.51 -25.47
N GLN A 24 29.67 34.31 -25.64
CA GLN A 24 30.75 34.44 -24.66
C GLN A 24 30.28 35.16 -23.38
N LYS A 25 29.44 36.19 -23.52
CA LYS A 25 28.77 36.83 -22.36
C LYS A 25 27.84 35.88 -21.62
N GLN A 26 27.07 35.07 -22.35
CA GLN A 26 26.19 34.06 -21.74
C GLN A 26 27.02 33.00 -21.00
N LEU A 27 28.14 32.59 -21.59
CA LEU A 27 29.03 31.62 -20.97
C LEU A 27 29.64 32.17 -19.68
N GLU A 28 30.10 33.43 -19.69
CA GLU A 28 30.60 34.13 -18.50
C GLU A 28 29.52 34.28 -17.41
N GLN A 29 28.28 34.63 -17.80
CA GLN A 29 27.15 34.72 -16.88
C GLN A 29 26.85 33.38 -16.23
N LEU A 30 26.73 32.31 -17.03
CA LEU A 30 26.45 30.96 -16.52
C LEU A 30 27.58 30.45 -15.62
N THR A 31 28.84 30.70 -15.94
CA THR A 31 29.96 30.33 -15.05
C THR A 31 29.94 31.09 -13.72
N ASN A 32 29.54 32.37 -13.73
CA ASN A 32 29.41 33.13 -12.49
C ASN A 32 28.22 32.65 -11.66
N GLU A 33 27.11 32.28 -12.30
CA GLU A 33 25.96 31.68 -11.64
C GLU A 33 26.30 30.31 -11.05
N GLU A 34 27.02 29.47 -11.79
CA GLU A 34 27.51 28.17 -11.33
C GLU A 34 28.40 28.33 -10.09
N LEU A 35 29.39 29.22 -10.12
CA LEU A 35 30.24 29.52 -8.97
C LEU A 35 29.45 30.03 -7.77
N HIS A 36 28.45 30.88 -8.00
CA HIS A 36 27.62 31.41 -6.94
C HIS A 36 26.75 30.32 -6.29
N LEU A 37 26.16 29.44 -7.11
CA LEU A 37 25.40 28.29 -6.67
C LEU A 37 26.27 27.30 -5.88
N ASP A 38 27.51 27.08 -6.32
CA ASP A 38 28.44 26.19 -5.63
C ASP A 38 28.87 26.74 -4.27
N GLU A 39 29.10 28.06 -4.17
CA GLU A 39 29.33 28.72 -2.87
C GLU A 39 28.11 28.58 -1.95
N GLN A 40 26.90 28.78 -2.47
CA GLN A 40 25.68 28.63 -1.69
C GLN A 40 25.49 27.18 -1.20
N LEU A 41 25.77 26.19 -2.05
CA LEU A 41 25.73 24.77 -1.68
C LEU A 41 26.75 24.43 -0.61
N LEU A 42 27.99 24.91 -0.74
CA LEU A 42 29.04 24.72 0.26
C LEU A 42 28.66 25.31 1.61
N ARG A 43 28.14 26.55 1.64
CA ARG A 43 27.64 27.18 2.87
C ARG A 43 26.46 26.40 3.45
N ALA A 44 25.47 26.04 2.63
CA ALA A 44 24.29 25.31 3.07
C ALA A 44 24.59 23.87 3.52
N ARG A 45 25.71 23.27 3.09
CA ARG A 45 26.21 21.97 3.59
C ARG A 45 27.00 22.15 4.88
N ALA A 46 27.88 23.15 4.95
CA ALA A 46 28.67 23.46 6.14
C ALA A 46 27.79 23.87 7.33
N GLU A 47 26.75 24.68 7.10
CA GLU A 47 25.75 25.06 8.10
C GLU A 47 24.86 23.89 8.53
N ARG A 48 24.61 22.94 7.62
CA ARG A 48 23.82 21.74 7.93
C ARG A 48 24.58 20.76 8.83
N GLY A 49 25.89 20.66 8.64
CA GLY A 49 26.71 19.57 9.20
C GLY A 49 26.37 18.21 8.58
N GLU A 50 27.36 17.33 8.48
CA GLU A 50 27.09 15.89 8.30
C GLU A 50 26.68 15.34 9.66
N ASP A 51 25.38 15.12 9.84
CA ASP A 51 24.81 14.55 11.05
C ASP A 51 24.32 13.13 10.76
N PRO A 52 25.12 12.09 11.06
CA PRO A 52 24.74 10.71 10.79
C PRO A 52 23.51 10.27 11.62
N GLU A 53 23.23 10.92 12.75
CA GLU A 53 22.03 10.68 13.55
C GLU A 53 20.79 11.20 12.81
N ARG A 54 20.88 12.38 12.21
CA ARG A 54 19.82 12.93 11.35
C ARG A 54 19.55 12.04 10.13
N ASP A 55 20.59 11.56 9.45
CA ASP A 55 20.41 10.70 8.26
C ASP A 55 19.77 9.36 8.65
N ALA A 56 20.15 8.80 9.80
CA ALA A 56 19.47 7.62 10.36
C ALA A 56 18.00 7.90 10.69
N LEU A 57 17.68 9.05 11.28
CA LEU A 57 16.30 9.46 11.59
C LEU A 57 15.44 9.65 10.33
N VAL A 58 16.00 10.21 9.25
CA VAL A 58 15.28 10.36 7.96
C VAL A 58 14.96 8.99 7.34
N VAL A 59 15.89 8.02 7.45
CA VAL A 59 15.64 6.65 6.99
C VAL A 59 14.55 5.99 7.85
N GLU A 60 14.63 6.14 9.17
CA GLU A 60 13.63 5.60 10.09
C GLU A 60 12.24 6.21 9.86
N GLU A 61 12.17 7.53 9.67
CA GLU A 61 10.93 8.24 9.36
C GLU A 61 10.27 7.66 8.11
N ARG A 62 11.04 7.46 7.04
CA ARG A 62 10.55 6.87 5.80
C ARG A 62 10.03 5.44 6.00
N GLU A 63 10.76 4.61 6.76
CA GLU A 63 10.28 3.25 7.06
C GLU A 63 8.98 3.26 7.87
N LEU A 64 8.85 4.20 8.80
CA LEU A 64 7.64 4.35 9.61
C LEU A 64 6.46 4.81 8.76
N GLU A 65 6.66 5.73 7.82
CA GLU A 65 5.65 6.16 6.85
C GLU A 65 5.16 4.99 5.99
N GLU A 66 6.07 4.18 5.45
CA GLU A 66 5.72 3.00 4.65
C GLU A 66 4.93 1.95 5.48
N LYS A 67 5.35 1.72 6.73
CA LYS A 67 4.64 0.82 7.67
C LYS A 67 3.24 1.36 7.98
N LEU A 68 3.12 2.67 8.19
CA LEU A 68 1.85 3.34 8.49
C LEU A 68 0.88 3.24 7.31
N GLU A 69 1.35 3.48 6.09
CA GLU A 69 0.52 3.34 4.88
C GLU A 69 0.04 1.89 4.69
N ALA A 70 0.93 0.92 4.90
CA ALA A 70 0.57 -0.50 4.84
C ALA A 70 -0.48 -0.90 5.90
N LEU A 71 -0.35 -0.40 7.13
CA LEU A 71 -1.32 -0.62 8.20
C LEU A 71 -2.67 0.06 7.92
N GLN A 72 -2.67 1.27 7.38
CA GLN A 72 -3.90 1.96 6.98
C GLN A 72 -4.65 1.19 5.89
N LYS A 73 -3.95 0.67 4.88
CA LYS A 73 -4.56 -0.19 3.84
C LYS A 73 -5.18 -1.44 4.45
N LYS A 74 -4.51 -2.10 5.40
CA LYS A 74 -5.07 -3.25 6.14
C LYS A 74 -6.31 -2.85 6.94
N LEU A 75 -6.29 -1.72 7.64
CA LEU A 75 -7.41 -1.23 8.45
C LEU A 75 -8.65 -0.93 7.58
N ILE A 76 -8.46 -0.28 6.44
CA ILE A 76 -9.55 -0.01 5.48
C ILE A 76 -10.15 -1.32 4.97
N ASN A 77 -9.33 -2.32 4.66
CA ASN A 77 -9.80 -3.63 4.25
C ASN A 77 -10.58 -4.35 5.37
N LEU A 78 -10.13 -4.26 6.61
CA LEU A 78 -10.81 -4.86 7.76
C LEU A 78 -12.14 -4.15 8.10
N ARG A 79 -12.23 -2.83 7.89
CA ARG A 79 -13.48 -2.06 8.11
C ARG A 79 -14.65 -2.51 7.24
N LYS A 80 -14.39 -3.23 6.14
CA LYS A 80 -15.46 -3.79 5.29
C LYS A 80 -16.23 -4.91 5.98
N TYR A 81 -15.64 -5.53 7.01
CA TYR A 81 -16.25 -6.63 7.74
C TYR A 81 -16.83 -6.12 9.06
N ASP A 82 -18.14 -6.33 9.25
CA ASP A 82 -18.77 -6.14 10.55
C ASP A 82 -18.61 -7.42 11.38
N PHE A 83 -17.50 -7.49 12.14
CA PHE A 83 -17.22 -8.63 13.01
C PHE A 83 -18.28 -8.84 14.09
N ASN A 84 -18.96 -7.78 14.54
CA ASN A 84 -20.01 -7.91 15.55
C ASN A 84 -21.27 -8.55 14.96
N ALA A 85 -21.64 -8.16 13.73
CA ALA A 85 -22.73 -8.82 13.02
C ALA A 85 -22.39 -10.29 12.76
N LEU A 86 -21.18 -10.58 12.28
CA LEU A 86 -20.75 -11.96 12.01
C LEU A 86 -20.75 -12.83 13.28
N GLN A 87 -20.27 -12.30 14.42
CA GLN A 87 -20.32 -13.03 15.69
C GLN A 87 -21.74 -13.35 16.14
N LYS A 88 -22.68 -12.41 15.95
CA LYS A 88 -24.10 -12.66 16.26
C LYS A 88 -24.68 -13.74 15.36
N GLU A 89 -24.40 -13.70 14.06
CA GLU A 89 -24.85 -14.73 13.12
C GLU A 89 -24.28 -16.11 13.45
N ILE A 90 -22.99 -16.19 13.80
CA ILE A 90 -22.37 -17.43 14.27
C ILE A 90 -23.08 -17.95 15.51
N GLN A 91 -23.39 -17.09 16.48
CA GLN A 91 -24.08 -17.50 17.70
C GLN A 91 -25.49 -18.04 17.41
N VAL A 92 -26.22 -17.40 16.50
CA VAL A 92 -27.54 -17.87 16.04
C VAL A 92 -27.40 -19.23 15.35
N ALA A 93 -26.43 -19.39 14.45
CA ALA A 93 -26.17 -20.64 13.76
C ALA A 93 -25.80 -21.78 14.72
N LYS A 94 -24.93 -21.53 15.71
CA LYS A 94 -24.58 -22.50 16.76
C LYS A 94 -25.80 -22.93 17.56
N THR A 95 -26.60 -21.95 18.00
CA THR A 95 -27.82 -22.23 18.78
C THR A 95 -28.81 -23.05 17.96
N ALA A 96 -28.98 -22.71 16.68
CA ALA A 96 -29.85 -23.45 15.77
C ALA A 96 -29.34 -24.88 15.51
N ALA A 97 -28.04 -25.06 15.31
CA ALA A 97 -27.42 -26.37 15.14
C ALA A 97 -27.63 -27.25 16.38
N ASN A 98 -27.34 -26.72 17.58
CA ASN A 98 -27.53 -27.44 18.84
C ASN A 98 -28.99 -27.83 19.07
N ARG A 99 -29.95 -26.96 18.69
CA ARG A 99 -31.37 -27.29 18.73
C ARG A 99 -31.74 -28.43 17.77
N TRP A 100 -31.12 -28.50 16.59
CA TRP A 100 -31.32 -29.65 15.70
C TRP A 100 -30.68 -30.91 16.26
N THR A 101 -29.51 -30.84 16.90
CA THR A 101 -28.90 -31.95 17.63
C THR A 101 -29.82 -32.49 18.73
N ASP A 102 -30.42 -31.61 19.54
CA ASP A 102 -31.43 -31.97 20.54
C ASP A 102 -32.60 -32.72 19.93
N ASN A 103 -33.12 -32.21 18.80
CA ASN A 103 -34.25 -32.82 18.10
C ASN A 103 -33.89 -34.23 17.59
N ILE A 104 -32.69 -34.40 17.02
CA ILE A 104 -32.20 -35.69 16.51
C ILE A 104 -32.12 -36.70 17.66
N PHE A 105 -31.49 -36.33 18.79
CA PHE A 105 -31.38 -37.20 19.95
C PHE A 105 -32.73 -37.54 20.57
N SER A 106 -33.64 -36.57 20.63
CA SER A 106 -35.01 -36.77 21.11
C SER A 106 -35.78 -37.77 20.24
N ILE A 107 -35.65 -37.67 18.92
CA ILE A 107 -36.30 -38.60 17.98
C ILE A 107 -35.68 -39.99 18.11
N LYS A 108 -34.35 -40.12 18.19
CA LYS A 108 -33.67 -41.40 18.40
C LYS A 108 -34.19 -42.10 19.66
N GLN A 109 -34.23 -41.36 20.77
CA GLN A 109 -34.72 -41.87 22.05
C GLN A 109 -36.21 -42.25 21.98
N TRP A 110 -37.04 -41.45 21.32
CA TRP A 110 -38.46 -41.76 21.14
C TRP A 110 -38.68 -43.02 20.29
N CYS A 111 -37.98 -43.15 19.16
CA CYS A 111 -38.05 -44.32 18.29
C CYS A 111 -37.61 -45.60 19.03
N ARG A 112 -36.53 -45.52 19.80
CA ARG A 112 -36.06 -46.61 20.66
C ARG A 112 -37.12 -47.02 21.68
N ASN A 113 -37.68 -46.06 22.41
CA ASN A 113 -38.61 -46.35 23.50
C ASN A 113 -40.00 -46.78 23.04
N LYS A 114 -40.49 -46.24 21.91
CA LYS A 114 -41.87 -46.47 21.44
C LYS A 114 -41.99 -47.62 20.45
N PHE A 115 -41.00 -47.79 19.58
CA PHE A 115 -41.01 -48.78 18.50
C PHE A 115 -39.93 -49.84 18.65
N ASN A 116 -39.11 -49.77 19.70
CA ASN A 116 -38.04 -50.74 19.98
C ASN A 116 -37.00 -50.84 18.85
N ILE A 117 -36.81 -49.75 18.11
CA ILE A 117 -35.83 -49.63 17.02
C ILE A 117 -34.46 -49.31 17.61
N GLU A 118 -33.43 -50.06 17.22
CA GLU A 118 -32.05 -49.78 17.65
C GLU A 118 -31.54 -48.47 17.05
N GLU A 119 -30.90 -47.64 17.88
CA GLU A 119 -30.35 -46.35 17.44
C GLU A 119 -29.33 -46.48 16.32
N GLN A 120 -28.51 -47.55 16.32
CA GLN A 120 -27.54 -47.81 15.25
C GLN A 120 -28.20 -48.06 13.89
N THR A 121 -29.43 -48.58 13.87
CA THR A 121 -30.19 -48.76 12.63
C THR A 121 -30.66 -47.41 12.09
N LEU A 122 -31.12 -46.51 12.97
CA LEU A 122 -31.49 -45.14 12.60
C LEU A 122 -30.27 -44.34 12.13
N ASP A 123 -29.14 -44.48 12.82
CA ASP A 123 -27.90 -43.78 12.46
C ASP A 123 -27.41 -44.19 11.07
N LYS A 124 -27.45 -45.49 10.74
CA LYS A 124 -27.12 -45.97 9.39
C LYS A 124 -28.13 -45.52 8.34
N GLN A 125 -29.43 -45.50 8.67
CA GLN A 125 -30.50 -45.18 7.72
C GLN A 125 -30.58 -43.69 7.38
N PHE A 126 -30.29 -42.82 8.35
CA PHE A 126 -30.30 -41.36 8.19
C PHE A 126 -28.90 -40.77 8.07
N GLU A 127 -27.87 -41.62 7.95
CA GLU A 127 -26.47 -41.22 7.82
C GLU A 127 -26.00 -40.27 8.93
N ILE A 128 -26.46 -40.53 10.16
CA ILE A 128 -26.12 -39.71 11.32
C ILE A 128 -24.66 -40.01 11.70
N PRO A 129 -23.77 -39.00 11.73
CA PRO A 129 -22.38 -39.21 12.11
C PRO A 129 -22.26 -39.71 13.56
N PRO A 130 -21.36 -40.68 13.84
CA PRO A 130 -21.16 -41.21 15.18
C PRO A 130 -20.49 -40.20 16.14
N ASP A 131 -19.87 -39.17 15.58
CA ASP A 131 -19.22 -38.05 16.25
C ASP A 131 -20.11 -36.80 16.31
N LEU A 132 -21.40 -36.92 15.96
CA LEU A 132 -22.35 -35.83 16.12
C LEU A 132 -22.48 -35.46 17.60
N ASP A 133 -22.10 -34.23 17.92
CA ASP A 133 -22.20 -33.66 19.26
C ASP A 133 -22.58 -32.17 19.18
N TYR A 134 -22.75 -31.53 20.33
CA TYR A 134 -22.99 -30.11 20.44
C TYR A 134 -21.78 -29.30 19.98
N ILE A 135 -22.06 -28.14 19.39
CA ILE A 135 -21.06 -27.17 18.96
C ILE A 135 -20.88 -26.12 20.05
N ASP A 136 -19.65 -26.00 20.55
CA ASP A 136 -19.18 -24.93 21.45
C ASP A 136 -18.99 -23.59 20.70
#